data_AF-A0A417HIH6-F1
#
_entry.id   AF-A0A417HIH6-F1
#
_cell.length_a   1.000
_cell.length_b   1.000
_cell.length_c   1.000
_cell.angle_alpha   90.00
_cell.angle_beta   90.00
_cell.angle_gamma   90.00
#
_symmetry.space_group_name_H-M   'P 1'
#
loop_
_entity.id
_entity.type
_entity.pdbx_description
1 polymer ?
#
loop_
_entity_poly.entity_id
_entity_poly.type
_entity_poly.pdbx_seq_one_letter_code
_entity_poly.pdbx_strand_id
1 'polypeptide(L)'
;MSRGKPNKRYTPEFKKLVVETMQQEKLSYRETARQFEISDHHRLQDWERIYLTEGPEGFAIERRGRGSKGRPPKRLPKEVEEDLLAEVQRLRAENDYLKNLQALVLED
;
A
#
# COMPACT_ATOMS: atom_id res chain seq x y z
N MET A 1 13.60 36.96 -6.04
CA MET A 1 13.19 35.55 -6.22
C MET A 1 11.80 35.54 -6.84
N SER A 2 11.63 35.03 -8.06
CA SER A 2 10.30 34.88 -8.67
C SER A 2 9.52 33.80 -7.92
N ARG A 3 8.29 34.10 -7.49
CA ARG A 3 7.40 33.09 -6.93
C ARG A 3 7.04 32.11 -8.06
N GLY A 4 7.32 30.81 -7.85
CA GLY A 4 7.00 29.77 -8.82
C GLY A 4 5.51 29.73 -9.17
N LYS A 5 5.16 29.16 -10.34
CA LYS A 5 3.76 29.04 -10.78
C LYS A 5 2.95 28.26 -9.72
N PRO A 6 1.77 28.75 -9.31
CA PRO A 6 0.94 28.05 -8.34
C PRO A 6 0.50 26.69 -8.91
N ASN A 7 0.53 25.66 -8.07
CA ASN A 7 0.09 24.32 -8.46
C ASN A 7 -1.40 24.30 -8.81
N LYS A 8 -1.75 23.72 -9.97
CA LYS A 8 -3.15 23.47 -10.38
C LYS A 8 -3.85 22.61 -9.32
N ARG A 9 -5.04 23.03 -8.91
CA ARG A 9 -5.88 22.32 -7.94
C ARG A 9 -6.98 21.57 -8.68
N TYR A 10 -7.23 20.34 -8.26
CA TYR A 10 -8.26 19.47 -8.81
C TYR A 10 -9.28 19.14 -7.73
N THR A 11 -10.56 19.18 -8.07
CA THR A 11 -11.66 18.81 -7.17
C THR A 11 -11.63 17.30 -6.91
N PRO A 12 -12.14 16.82 -5.76
CA PRO A 12 -12.26 15.39 -5.49
C PRO A 12 -13.01 14.64 -6.59
N GLU A 13 -14.14 15.18 -7.05
CA GLU A 13 -14.95 14.61 -8.13
C GLU A 13 -14.17 14.46 -9.43
N PHE A 14 -13.38 15.48 -9.80
CA PHE A 14 -12.55 15.39 -11.00
C PHE A 14 -11.50 14.28 -10.88
N LYS A 15 -10.84 14.15 -9.72
CA LYS A 15 -9.84 13.09 -9.51
C LYS A 15 -10.47 11.71 -9.60
N LYS A 16 -11.66 11.53 -9.02
CA LYS A 16 -12.44 10.30 -9.09
C LYS A 16 -12.75 9.93 -10.54
N LEU A 17 -13.36 10.87 -11.28
CA LEU A 17 -13.67 10.69 -12.70
C LEU A 17 -12.44 10.24 -13.50
N VAL A 18 -11.31 10.93 -13.33
CA VAL A 18 -10.07 10.63 -14.06
C VAL A 18 -9.57 9.21 -13.79
N VAL A 19 -9.56 8.78 -12.51
CA VAL A 19 -9.08 7.44 -12.13
C VAL A 19 -10.04 6.36 -12.59
N GLU A 20 -11.35 6.58 -12.49
CA GLU A 20 -12.37 5.63 -12.96
C GLU A 20 -12.29 5.45 -14.48
N THR A 21 -12.17 6.54 -15.25
CA THR A 21 -11.96 6.47 -16.71
C THR A 21 -10.67 5.75 -17.06
N MET A 22 -9.57 6.04 -16.36
CA MET A 22 -8.28 5.36 -16.58
C MET A 22 -8.40 3.85 -16.41
N GLN A 23 -9.10 3.37 -15.36
CA GLN A 23 -9.29 1.95 -15.12
C GLN A 23 -10.26 1.30 -16.11
N GLN A 24 -11.36 1.99 -16.44
CA GLN A 24 -12.38 1.49 -17.38
C GLN A 24 -11.82 1.35 -18.80
N GLU A 25 -11.08 2.34 -19.26
CA GLU A 25 -10.50 2.39 -20.61
C GLU A 25 -9.11 1.74 -20.66
N LYS A 26 -8.56 1.30 -19.52
CA LYS A 26 -7.22 0.68 -19.38
C LYS A 26 -6.10 1.55 -19.96
N LEU A 27 -6.20 2.86 -19.74
CA LEU A 27 -5.23 3.83 -20.23
C LEU A 27 -3.97 3.85 -19.36
N SER A 28 -2.83 4.12 -19.98
CA SER A 28 -1.62 4.42 -19.23
C SER A 28 -1.68 5.80 -18.58
N TYR A 29 -0.91 6.02 -17.52
CA TYR A 29 -0.85 7.34 -16.86
C TYR A 29 -0.52 8.48 -17.82
N ARG A 30 0.30 8.24 -18.84
CA ARG A 30 0.68 9.28 -19.81
C ARG A 30 -0.47 9.62 -20.76
N GLU A 31 -1.24 8.62 -21.18
CA GLU A 31 -2.42 8.82 -22.03
C GLU A 31 -3.51 9.57 -21.26
N THR A 32 -3.82 9.12 -20.04
CA THR A 32 -4.77 9.81 -19.16
C THR A 32 -4.33 11.24 -18.86
N ALA A 33 -3.04 11.48 -18.60
CA ALA A 33 -2.55 12.84 -18.35
C ALA A 33 -2.74 13.76 -19.56
N ARG A 34 -2.58 13.24 -20.79
CA ARG A 34 -2.84 14.00 -22.02
C ARG A 34 -4.33 14.25 -22.21
N GLN A 35 -5.17 13.25 -22.04
CA GLN A 35 -6.62 13.33 -22.23
C GLN A 35 -7.29 14.32 -21.26
N PHE A 36 -6.81 14.40 -20.02
CA PHE A 36 -7.36 15.29 -18.98
C PHE A 36 -6.54 16.56 -18.74
N GLU A 37 -5.58 16.87 -19.61
CA GLU A 37 -4.70 18.05 -19.52
C GLU A 37 -4.06 18.22 -18.12
N ILE A 38 -3.52 17.10 -17.62
CA ILE A 38 -2.78 17.03 -16.36
C ILE A 38 -1.30 17.18 -16.68
N SER A 39 -0.67 18.20 -16.07
CA SER A 39 0.71 18.57 -16.38
C SER A 39 1.75 17.51 -16.01
N ASP A 40 1.43 16.61 -15.09
CA ASP A 40 2.36 15.61 -14.59
C ASP A 40 1.64 14.28 -14.32
N HIS A 41 2.05 13.24 -15.04
CA HIS A 41 1.56 11.88 -14.87
C HIS A 41 1.84 11.27 -13.48
N HIS A 42 2.83 11.75 -12.73
CA HIS A 42 3.06 11.28 -11.35
C HIS A 42 1.89 11.62 -10.42
N ARG A 43 1.11 12.67 -10.74
CA ARG A 43 -0.13 12.97 -10.01
C ARG A 43 -1.14 11.85 -10.13
N LEU A 44 -1.20 11.16 -11.27
CA LEU A 44 -2.12 10.04 -11.47
C LEU A 44 -1.71 8.83 -10.66
N GLN A 45 -0.40 8.56 -10.54
CA GLN A 45 0.12 7.51 -9.65
C GLN A 45 -0.28 7.78 -8.20
N ASP A 46 -0.17 9.03 -7.75
CA ASP A 46 -0.62 9.42 -6.41
C ASP A 46 -2.14 9.27 -6.24
N TRP A 47 -2.93 9.63 -7.25
CA TRP A 47 -4.38 9.54 -7.17
C TRP A 47 -4.88 8.10 -7.19
N GLU A 48 -4.31 7.26 -8.03
CA GLU A 48 -4.63 5.83 -8.07
C GLU A 48 -4.26 5.17 -6.74
N ARG A 49 -3.10 5.49 -6.16
CA ARG A 49 -2.73 5.01 -4.83
C ARG A 49 -3.77 5.40 -3.78
N ILE A 50 -4.21 6.65 -3.74
CA ILE A 50 -5.24 7.11 -2.79
C ILE A 50 -6.55 6.34 -3.05
N TYR A 51 -6.96 6.21 -4.31
CA TYR A 51 -8.19 5.52 -4.68
C TYR A 51 -8.17 4.04 -4.24
N LEU A 52 -7.06 3.33 -4.46
CA LEU A 52 -6.92 1.92 -4.09
C LEU A 52 -6.78 1.69 -2.58
N THR A 53 -6.23 2.65 -1.83
CA THR A 53 -5.96 2.49 -0.39
C THR A 53 -7.05 3.07 0.51
N GLU A 54 -7.68 4.15 0.09
CA GLU A 54 -8.63 4.93 0.88
C GLU A 54 -10.01 5.09 0.20
N GLY A 55 -10.15 4.62 -1.05
CA GLY A 55 -11.36 4.80 -1.85
C GLY A 55 -11.53 6.22 -2.41
N PRO A 56 -12.65 6.50 -3.10
CA PRO A 56 -12.94 7.83 -3.66
C PRO A 56 -13.03 8.92 -2.59
N GLU A 57 -13.51 8.58 -1.38
CA GLU A 57 -13.58 9.51 -0.24
C GLU A 57 -12.20 10.01 0.20
N GLY A 58 -11.14 9.24 -0.08
CA GLY A 58 -9.76 9.62 0.17
C GLY A 58 -9.34 10.91 -0.54
N PHE A 59 -10.03 11.33 -1.61
CA PHE A 59 -9.76 12.58 -2.30
C PHE A 59 -10.27 13.83 -1.59
N ALA A 60 -11.27 13.71 -0.71
CA ALA A 60 -11.79 14.81 0.09
C ALA A 60 -10.90 15.16 1.29
N ILE A 61 -10.02 14.24 1.69
CA ILE A 61 -9.12 14.42 2.85
C ILE A 61 -8.00 15.42 2.53
N GLU A 62 -8.01 16.56 3.23
CA GLU A 62 -6.94 17.57 3.15
C GLU A 62 -5.69 17.08 3.89
N ARG A 63 -4.58 16.97 3.15
CA ARG A 63 -3.29 16.47 3.65
C ARG A 63 -2.22 17.56 3.74
N ARG A 64 -2.47 18.77 3.21
CA ARG A 64 -1.52 19.89 3.26
C ARG A 64 -1.33 20.40 4.69
N GLY A 65 -0.09 20.76 5.03
CA GLY A 65 0.25 21.31 6.34
C GLY A 65 0.16 20.31 7.50
N ARG A 66 -0.28 19.06 7.25
CA ARG A 66 -0.24 18.00 8.25
C ARG A 66 1.21 17.54 8.38
N GLY A 67 1.87 17.93 9.47
CA GLY A 67 3.20 17.44 9.79
C GLY A 67 3.22 15.91 9.73
N SER A 68 4.27 15.36 9.11
CA SER A 68 4.51 13.91 9.15
C SER A 68 4.60 13.48 10.61
N LYS A 69 3.70 12.59 11.08
CA LYS A 69 3.84 11.95 12.39
C LYS A 69 4.93 10.85 12.40
N GLY A 70 5.82 10.85 11.40
CA GLY A 70 6.70 9.73 11.13
C GLY A 70 5.92 8.51 10.63
N ARG A 71 6.64 7.53 10.10
CA ARG A 71 6.06 6.22 9.77
C ARG A 71 5.81 5.49 11.08
N PRO A 72 4.56 5.13 11.44
CA PRO A 72 4.37 4.22 12.57
C PRO A 72 5.12 2.91 12.28
N PRO A 73 5.78 2.30 13.28
CA PRO A 73 6.50 1.06 13.06
C PRO A 73 5.55 0.02 12.44
N LYS A 74 6.04 -0.76 11.46
CA LYS A 74 5.34 -1.94 10.93
C LYS A 74 5.18 -2.92 12.09
N ARG A 75 4.10 -2.80 12.87
CA ARG A 75 3.68 -3.81 13.84
C ARG A 75 2.64 -4.67 13.15
N LEU A 76 2.80 -5.98 13.24
CA LEU A 76 1.77 -6.90 12.76
C LEU A 76 0.54 -6.76 13.68
N PRO A 77 -0.67 -7.04 13.18
CA PRO A 77 -1.82 -7.22 14.06
C PRO A 77 -1.51 -8.29 15.12
N LYS A 78 -1.90 -8.06 16.37
CA LYS A 78 -1.57 -8.96 17.49
C LYS A 78 -2.00 -10.41 17.25
N GLU A 79 -3.16 -10.59 16.63
CA GLU A 79 -3.70 -11.90 16.26
C GLU A 79 -2.74 -12.69 15.35
N VAL A 80 -2.11 -12.02 14.37
CA VAL A 80 -1.15 -12.64 13.45
C VAL A 80 0.15 -13.00 14.17
N GLU A 81 0.58 -12.20 15.16
CA GLU A 81 1.76 -12.52 15.97
C GLU A 81 1.52 -13.76 16.85
N GLU A 82 0.33 -13.88 17.44
CA GLU A 82 -0.06 -15.03 18.27
C GLU A 82 -0.11 -16.33 17.45
N ASP A 83 -0.72 -16.29 16.26
CA ASP A 83 -0.75 -17.45 15.34
C ASP A 83 0.65 -17.91 14.93
N LEU A 84 1.54 -16.96 14.62
CA LEU A 84 2.94 -17.26 14.26
C LEU A 84 3.70 -17.91 15.43
N LEU A 85 3.46 -17.45 16.66
CA LEU A 85 4.08 -18.05 17.85
C LEU A 85 3.60 -19.49 18.08
N ALA A 86 2.31 -19.75 17.90
CA ALA A 86 1.75 -21.11 17.99
C ALA A 86 2.36 -22.05 16.95
N GLU A 87 2.52 -21.58 15.71
CA GLU A 87 3.14 -22.38 14.64
C GLU A 87 4.61 -22.67 14.93
N VAL A 88 5.38 -21.69 15.42
CA VAL A 88 6.78 -21.91 15.82
C VAL A 88 6.90 -22.95 16.93
N GLN A 89 5.99 -22.96 17.90
CA GLN A 89 5.98 -23.97 18.95
C GLN A 89 5.68 -25.36 18.39
N ARG A 90 4.69 -25.49 17.50
CA ARG A 90 4.36 -26.75 16.83
C ARG A 90 5.55 -27.30 16.05
N LEU A 91 6.20 -26.45 15.24
CA LEU A 91 7.35 -26.83 14.42
C LEU A 91 8.57 -27.22 15.27
N ARG A 92 8.75 -26.62 16.44
CA ARG A 92 9.79 -27.02 17.39
C ARG A 92 9.52 -28.41 17.96
N ALA A 93 8.29 -28.67 18.38
CA ALA A 93 7.89 -29.99 18.87
C ALA A 93 8.05 -31.07 17.79
N GLU A 94 7.66 -30.77 16.55
CA GLU A 94 7.86 -31.67 15.41
C GLU A 94 9.34 -31.94 15.13
N ASN A 95 10.18 -30.91 15.15
CA ASN A 95 11.63 -31.08 14.98
C ASN A 95 12.26 -31.93 16.09
N ASP A 96 11.86 -31.73 17.35
CA ASP A 96 12.38 -32.49 18.47
C ASP A 96 11.96 -33.97 18.36
N TYR A 97 10.72 -34.23 17.93
CA TYR A 97 10.26 -35.59 17.62
C TYR A 97 11.08 -36.23 16.50
N LEU A 98 11.32 -35.52 15.40
CA LEU A 98 12.13 -36.02 14.29
C LEU A 98 13.59 -36.29 14.70
N LYS A 99 14.19 -35.45 15.54
CA LYS A 99 15.53 -35.67 16.08
C LYS A 99 15.59 -36.91 16.97
N ASN A 100 14.58 -37.13 17.81
CA ASN A 100 14.51 -38.32 18.65
C ASN A 100 14.37 -39.60 17.79
N LEU A 101 13.57 -39.55 16.72
CA LEU A 101 13.47 -40.65 15.76
C LEU A 101 14.80 -40.92 15.04
N GLN A 102 15.50 -39.87 14.59
CA GLN A 102 16.81 -40.03 13.96
C GLN A 102 17.85 -40.61 14.92
N ALA A 103 17.84 -40.20 16.19
CA ALA A 103 18.73 -40.76 17.21
C ALA A 103 18.50 -42.27 17.39
N LEU A 104 17.24 -42.71 17.41
CA LEU A 104 16.88 -44.12 17.56
C LEU A 104 17.30 -44.98 16.35
N VAL A 105 17.36 -44.39 15.16
CA VAL A 105 17.77 -45.08 13.91
C VAL A 105 19.29 -45.13 13.75
N LEU A 106 20.03 -44.25 14.43
CA LEU A 106 21.51 -44.19 14.38
C LEU A 106 22.19 -44.96 15.52
N GLU A 107 21.40 -45.55 16.44
CA GLU A 107 21.89 -46.42 17.52
C GLU A 107 21.99 -47.92 17.13
N ASP A 108 21.64 -48.28 15.88
CA ASP A 108 21.93 -49.58 15.21
C ASP A 108 23.08 -49.46 14.19
#